data_AF-A0A109HN45-F1
#
_entry.id   AF-A0A109HN45-F1
#
_cell.length_a   1.000
_cell.length_b   1.000
_cell.length_c   1.000
_cell.angle_alpha   90.00
_cell.angle_beta   90.00
_cell.angle_gamma   90.00
#
_symmetry.space_group_name_H-M   'P 1'
#
loop_
_entity.id
_entity.type
_entity.pdbx_description
1 polymer ?
#
loop_
_entity_poly.entity_id
_entity_poly.type
_entity_poly.pdbx_seq_one_letter_code
_entity_poly.pdbx_strand_id
1 'polypeptide(L)'
;MLLAVWASWSAASLLLLAKPPASADAIRRQLQAFASTTAPRGQAVAFQLRAAGCDCDPGAPASTPPGLRSVDLRQRPAPASLPYALVVFDAGDRLVYAGPTQIEGCGKAIAAATLIPRLLAAGNASPLILPTHCACR
;
A
#
# COMPACT_ATOMS: atom_id res chain seq x y z
N MET A 1 -39.61 -7.80 -14.61
CA MET A 1 -38.77 -8.50 -13.62
C MET A 1 -37.27 -8.36 -13.87
N LEU A 2 -36.76 -8.44 -15.11
CA LEU A 2 -35.32 -8.25 -15.38
C LEU A 2 -34.73 -6.94 -14.83
N LEU A 3 -35.47 -5.83 -14.92
CA LEU A 3 -35.05 -4.53 -14.39
C LEU A 3 -34.79 -4.53 -12.87
N ALA A 4 -35.60 -5.26 -12.09
CA ALA A 4 -35.43 -5.33 -10.64
C ALA A 4 -34.17 -6.14 -10.25
N VAL A 5 -33.91 -7.23 -10.98
CA VAL A 5 -32.70 -8.05 -10.78
C VAL A 5 -31.45 -7.23 -11.15
N TRP A 6 -31.47 -6.53 -12.28
CA TRP A 6 -30.36 -5.67 -12.69
C TRP A 6 -30.08 -4.55 -11.69
N ALA A 7 -31.13 -3.86 -11.22
CA ALA A 7 -31.01 -2.81 -10.21
C ALA A 7 -30.43 -3.33 -8.89
N SER A 8 -30.88 -4.50 -8.41
CA SER A 8 -30.33 -5.10 -7.19
C SER A 8 -28.85 -5.48 -7.32
N TRP A 9 -28.42 -5.96 -8.49
CA TRP A 9 -27.04 -6.36 -8.74
C TRP A 9 -26.11 -5.16 -8.89
N SER A 10 -26.56 -4.10 -9.57
CA SER A 10 -25.84 -2.84 -9.64
C SER A 10 -25.73 -2.18 -8.27
N ALA A 11 -26.80 -2.16 -7.48
CA ALA A 11 -26.78 -1.59 -6.12
C ALA A 11 -25.82 -2.35 -5.19
N ALA A 12 -25.82 -3.69 -5.24
CA ALA A 12 -24.88 -4.51 -4.46
C ALA A 12 -23.42 -4.27 -4.87
N SER A 13 -23.16 -4.14 -6.18
CA SER A 13 -21.82 -3.84 -6.71
C SER A 13 -21.35 -2.44 -6.29
N LEU A 14 -22.24 -1.45 -6.38
CA LEU A 14 -21.95 -0.09 -5.93
C LEU A 14 -21.69 -0.03 -4.42
N LEU A 15 -22.41 -0.81 -3.61
CA LEU A 15 -22.15 -0.93 -2.16
C LEU A 15 -20.80 -1.58 -1.86
N LEU A 16 -20.36 -2.55 -2.65
CA LEU A 16 -19.02 -3.14 -2.56
C LEU A 16 -17.92 -2.13 -2.91
N LEU A 17 -18.15 -1.29 -3.92
CA LEU A 17 -17.25 -0.20 -4.34
C LEU A 17 -17.30 1.02 -3.40
N ALA A 18 -18.38 1.21 -2.66
CA ALA A 18 -18.55 2.33 -1.73
C ALA A 18 -17.70 2.20 -0.46
N LYS A 19 -16.98 1.09 -0.26
CA LYS A 19 -16.06 0.96 0.85
C LYS A 19 -14.91 1.95 0.65
N PRO A 20 -14.82 3.02 1.47
CA PRO A 20 -13.76 3.99 1.31
C PRO A 20 -12.41 3.30 1.49
N PRO A 21 -11.38 3.71 0.74
CA PRO A 21 -10.03 3.19 0.96
C PRO A 21 -9.66 3.39 2.44
N ALA A 22 -8.87 2.47 2.97
CA ALA A 22 -8.41 2.58 4.36
C ALA A 22 -7.75 3.96 4.55
N SER A 23 -8.22 4.71 5.56
CA SER A 23 -7.64 6.03 5.84
C SER A 23 -6.18 5.89 6.24
N ALA A 24 -5.37 6.93 5.98
CA ALA A 24 -3.96 6.94 6.35
C ALA A 24 -3.72 6.59 7.84
N ASP A 25 -4.61 7.08 8.71
CA ASP A 25 -4.58 6.77 10.14
C ASP A 25 -4.94 5.32 10.48
N ALA A 26 -5.85 4.71 9.73
CA ALA A 26 -6.16 3.30 9.90
C ALA A 26 -4.97 2.42 9.51
N ILE A 27 -4.35 2.72 8.36
CA ILE A 27 -3.15 2.02 7.87
C ILE A 27 -2.01 2.15 8.88
N ARG A 28 -1.76 3.37 9.38
CA ARG A 28 -0.74 3.63 10.40
C ARG A 28 -0.97 2.81 11.67
N ARG A 29 -2.18 2.83 12.23
CA ARG A 29 -2.50 2.08 13.46
C ARG A 29 -2.34 0.57 13.27
N GLN A 30 -2.80 0.04 12.15
CA GLN A 30 -2.67 -1.38 11.84
C GLN A 30 -1.20 -1.77 11.64
N LEU A 31 -0.41 -0.94 10.99
CA LEU A 31 1.02 -1.19 10.79
C LEU A 31 1.79 -1.14 12.10
N GLN A 32 1.48 -0.19 12.98
CA GLN A 32 2.09 -0.09 14.31
C GLN A 32 1.77 -1.32 15.15
N ALA A 33 0.51 -1.76 15.16
CA ALA A 33 0.09 -2.98 15.84
C ALA A 33 0.77 -4.24 15.26
N PHE A 34 1.09 -4.24 13.97
CA PHE A 34 1.81 -5.32 13.32
C PHE A 34 3.32 -5.25 13.64
N ALA A 35 4.02 -4.21 13.20
CA ALA A 35 5.47 -4.16 13.28
C ALA A 35 6.01 -4.06 14.71
N SER A 36 5.23 -3.53 15.67
CA SER A 36 5.69 -3.19 17.03
C SER A 36 6.98 -2.35 17.06
N THR A 37 7.35 -1.72 15.94
CA THR A 37 8.54 -0.90 15.80
C THR A 37 8.14 0.56 15.70
N THR A 38 8.63 1.37 16.62
CA THR A 38 8.57 2.83 16.50
C THR A 38 9.72 3.26 15.61
N ALA A 39 9.44 3.89 14.47
CA ALA A 39 10.48 4.54 13.69
C ALA A 39 11.03 5.74 14.50
N PRO A 40 12.36 5.98 14.50
CA PRO A 40 12.91 7.22 15.00
C PRO A 40 12.27 8.39 14.26
N ARG A 41 11.77 9.38 15.01
CA ARG A 41 11.21 10.60 14.42
C ARG A 41 12.26 11.30 13.57
N GLY A 42 11.84 11.90 12.45
CA GLY A 42 12.72 12.68 11.59
C GLY A 42 13.32 11.93 10.40
N GLN A 43 13.00 10.65 10.20
CA GLN A 43 13.46 9.88 9.04
C GLN A 43 12.29 9.22 8.31
N ALA A 44 12.26 9.33 6.98
CA ALA A 44 11.30 8.60 6.16
C ALA A 44 11.56 7.09 6.23
N VAL A 45 10.49 6.31 6.35
CA VAL A 45 10.55 4.86 6.55
C VAL A 45 9.66 4.13 5.57
N ALA A 46 10.20 3.06 4.98
CA ALA A 46 9.50 2.16 4.09
C ALA A 46 9.35 0.79 4.75
N PHE A 47 8.12 0.32 4.89
CA PHE A 47 7.79 -1.00 5.40
C PHE A 47 7.43 -1.92 4.24
N GLN A 48 8.18 -3.01 4.11
CA GLN A 48 7.92 -4.06 3.12
C GLN A 48 7.16 -5.19 3.80
N LEU A 49 6.00 -5.55 3.27
CA LEU A 49 5.08 -6.51 3.88
C LEU A 49 4.78 -7.65 2.90
N ARG A 50 4.52 -8.84 3.42
CA ARG A 50 3.95 -9.94 2.64
C ARG A 50 2.43 -9.80 2.65
N ALA A 51 1.86 -9.20 1.61
CA ALA A 51 0.40 -9.06 1.47
C ALA A 51 -0.27 -10.45 1.43
N ALA A 52 -1.38 -10.61 2.18
CA ALA A 52 -2.12 -11.87 2.19
C ALA A 52 -2.84 -12.10 0.85
N GLY A 53 -2.81 -13.35 0.35
CA GLY A 53 -3.49 -13.73 -0.89
C GLY A 53 -2.76 -13.35 -2.18
N CYS A 54 -1.53 -12.84 -2.09
CA CYS A 54 -0.63 -12.72 -3.23
C CYS A 54 0.51 -13.75 -3.07
N ASP A 55 0.47 -14.85 -3.83
CA ASP A 55 1.54 -15.86 -3.91
C ASP A 55 2.75 -15.37 -4.72
N CYS A 56 2.96 -14.06 -4.80
CA CYS A 56 4.09 -13.53 -5.52
C CYS A 56 5.36 -13.93 -4.73
N ASP A 57 6.29 -14.60 -5.40
CA ASP A 57 7.66 -14.83 -4.93
C ASP A 57 8.16 -13.48 -4.36
N PRO A 58 8.83 -13.40 -3.19
CA PRO A 58 9.44 -12.16 -2.73
C PRO A 58 10.47 -11.69 -3.75
N GLY A 59 9.98 -11.02 -4.80
CA GLY A 59 10.75 -10.50 -5.90
C GLY A 59 11.83 -9.61 -5.32
N ALA A 60 12.96 -9.62 -6.03
CA ALA A 60 14.23 -8.99 -5.70
C ALA A 60 14.10 -7.81 -4.74
N PRO A 61 14.97 -7.72 -3.71
CA PRO A 61 14.88 -6.74 -2.63
C PRO A 61 14.50 -5.38 -3.20
N ALA A 62 13.36 -4.84 -2.78
CA ALA A 62 12.90 -3.55 -3.27
C ALA A 62 14.04 -2.57 -3.01
N SER A 63 14.62 -2.04 -4.09
CA SER A 63 15.77 -1.15 -4.02
C SER A 63 15.34 0.02 -3.12
N THR A 64 15.88 0.06 -1.91
CA THR A 64 15.50 1.08 -0.94
C THR A 64 15.98 2.40 -1.51
N PRO A 65 15.10 3.39 -1.73
CA PRO A 65 15.54 4.66 -2.26
C PRO A 65 16.53 5.29 -1.26
N PRO A 66 17.61 5.93 -1.73
CA PRO A 66 18.60 6.54 -0.86
C PRO A 66 17.93 7.53 0.11
N GLY A 67 18.29 7.45 1.39
CA GLY A 67 17.73 8.30 2.45
C GLY A 67 16.48 7.76 3.16
N LEU A 68 15.89 6.64 2.71
CA LEU A 68 14.84 5.95 3.45
C LEU A 68 15.38 4.82 4.32
N ARG A 69 14.84 4.71 5.53
CA ARG A 69 15.01 3.52 6.36
C ARG A 69 14.06 2.43 5.84
N SER A 70 14.60 1.26 5.52
CA SER A 70 13.79 0.10 5.13
C SER A 70 13.57 -0.83 6.32
N VAL A 71 12.33 -1.25 6.53
CA VAL A 71 11.94 -2.27 7.52
C VAL A 71 11.31 -3.43 6.74
N ASP A 72 12.01 -4.55 6.71
CA ASP A 72 11.52 -5.77 6.04
C ASP A 72 10.69 -6.61 7.02
N LEU A 73 9.39 -6.70 6.76
CA LEU A 73 8.43 -7.51 7.52
C LEU A 73 7.88 -8.67 6.68
N ARG A 74 8.50 -8.99 5.54
CA ARG A 74 8.04 -10.03 4.62
C ARG A 74 8.19 -11.45 5.18
N GLN A 75 8.86 -11.63 6.31
CA GLN A 75 9.05 -12.94 6.94
C GLN A 75 7.73 -13.55 7.47
N ARG A 76 6.70 -12.74 7.68
CA ARG A 76 5.40 -13.20 8.17
C ARG A 76 4.26 -12.57 7.36
N PRO A 77 3.13 -13.27 7.17
CA PRO A 77 1.99 -12.72 6.43
C PRO A 77 1.42 -11.50 7.15
N ALA A 78 1.16 -10.43 6.38
CA ALA A 78 0.45 -9.27 6.88
C ALA A 78 -1.02 -9.63 7.15
N PRO A 79 -1.67 -8.99 8.15
CA PRO A 79 -3.09 -9.20 8.39
C PRO A 79 -3.91 -8.73 7.18
N ALA A 80 -5.06 -9.35 6.92
CA ALA A 80 -5.96 -8.99 5.81
C ALA A 80 -6.41 -7.53 5.83
N SER A 81 -6.37 -6.88 7.00
CA SER A 81 -6.64 -5.46 7.16
C SER A 81 -5.56 -4.55 6.57
N LEU A 82 -4.37 -5.07 6.29
CA LEU A 82 -3.22 -4.35 5.75
C LEU A 82 -2.77 -5.00 4.43
N PRO A 83 -3.62 -4.93 3.37
CA PRO A 83 -3.37 -5.59 2.10
C PRO A 83 -2.44 -4.72 1.25
N TYR A 84 -1.25 -4.37 1.74
CA TYR A 84 -0.28 -3.56 1.00
C TYR A 84 1.08 -4.23 1.08
N ALA A 85 1.81 -4.31 -0.04
CA ALA A 85 3.16 -4.87 -0.08
C ALA A 85 4.22 -3.84 0.33
N LEU A 86 3.93 -2.56 0.13
CA LEU A 86 4.79 -1.44 0.49
C LEU A 86 3.96 -0.33 1.14
N VAL A 87 4.41 0.13 2.31
CA VAL A 87 3.85 1.29 3.02
C VAL A 87 4.99 2.24 3.35
N VAL A 88 4.85 3.52 3.03
CA VAL A 88 5.90 4.55 3.24
C VAL A 88 5.35 5.71 4.05
N PHE A 89 6.08 6.07 5.11
CA PHE A 89 5.86 7.29 5.89
C PHE A 89 7.01 8.26 5.69
N ASP A 90 6.71 9.56 5.74
CA ASP A 90 7.73 10.60 5.77
C ASP A 90 8.33 10.76 7.18
N ALA A 91 9.23 11.74 7.32
CA ALA A 91 9.89 12.08 8.58
C ALA A 91 8.93 12.57 9.69
N GLY A 92 7.71 12.99 9.33
CA GLY A 92 6.67 13.49 10.23
C GLY A 92 5.57 12.46 10.53
N ASP A 93 5.81 11.16 10.28
CA ASP A 93 4.84 10.08 10.44
C ASP A 93 3.58 10.23 9.55
N ARG A 94 3.64 11.03 8.47
CA ARG A 94 2.55 11.13 7.50
C ARG A 94 2.67 10.00 6.48
N LEU A 95 1.55 9.34 6.17
CA LEU A 95 1.51 8.38 5.09
C LEU A 95 1.79 9.09 3.76
N VAL A 96 2.70 8.53 2.97
CA VAL A 96 3.05 9.03 1.63
C VAL A 96 2.58 8.05 0.56
N TYR A 97 2.73 6.75 0.83
CA TYR A 97 2.40 5.68 -0.10
C TYR A 97 1.89 4.44 0.61
N ALA A 98 0.84 3.80 0.08
CA ALA A 98 0.43 2.45 0.45
C ALA A 98 -0.04 1.71 -0.81
N GLY A 99 0.58 0.57 -1.14
CA GLY A 99 0.29 -0.10 -2.39
C GLY A 99 1.22 -1.28 -2.72
N PRO A 100 1.25 -1.71 -3.98
CA PRO A 100 2.17 -2.74 -4.44
C PRO A 100 3.62 -2.24 -4.54
N THR A 101 4.60 -3.16 -4.60
CA THR A 101 6.00 -2.78 -4.88
C THR A 101 6.23 -2.44 -6.35
N GLN A 102 5.41 -2.97 -7.24
CA GLN A 102 5.36 -2.67 -8.67
C GLN A 102 3.97 -2.20 -9.06
N ILE A 103 3.91 -1.10 -9.80
CA ILE A 103 2.67 -0.50 -10.29
C ILE A 103 2.54 -0.92 -11.75
N GLU A 104 1.46 -1.63 -12.09
CA GLU A 104 1.12 -1.94 -13.47
C GLU A 104 0.80 -0.65 -14.24
N GLY A 105 1.54 -0.40 -15.31
CA GLY A 105 1.27 0.67 -16.28
C GLY A 105 0.80 0.09 -17.61
N CYS A 106 0.45 0.95 -18.57
CA CYS A 106 0.08 0.55 -19.93
C CYS A 106 1.26 -0.13 -20.66
N GLY A 107 1.46 -1.43 -20.40
CA GLY A 107 2.47 -2.29 -21.04
C GLY A 107 3.82 -2.41 -20.33
N LYS A 108 4.05 -1.69 -19.21
CA LYS A 108 5.27 -1.84 -18.39
C LYS A 108 4.99 -1.63 -16.91
N ALA A 109 5.50 -2.55 -16.09
CA ALA A 109 5.52 -2.41 -14.64
C ALA A 109 6.55 -1.35 -14.21
N ILE A 110 6.16 -0.48 -13.29
CA ILE A 110 6.98 0.60 -12.73
C ILE A 110 7.26 0.28 -11.27
N ALA A 111 8.52 0.24 -10.85
CA ALA A 111 8.84 0.06 -9.44
C ALA A 111 8.37 1.27 -8.62
N ALA A 112 7.54 1.05 -7.61
CA ALA A 112 6.98 2.12 -6.76
C ALA A 112 8.10 2.98 -6.14
N ALA A 113 9.24 2.38 -5.81
CA ALA A 113 10.45 3.03 -5.31
C ALA A 113 10.91 4.22 -6.17
N THR A 114 10.66 4.21 -7.48
CA THR A 114 11.03 5.31 -8.39
C THR A 114 10.17 6.55 -8.20
N LEU A 115 8.95 6.40 -7.67
CA LEU A 115 8.01 7.51 -7.42
C LEU A 115 8.17 8.08 -6.01
N ILE A 116 8.63 7.27 -5.04
CA ILE A 116 8.73 7.66 -3.62
C ILE A 116 9.48 8.99 -3.40
N PRO A 117 10.64 9.27 -4.03
CA PRO A 117 11.33 10.56 -3.83
C PRO A 117 10.48 11.76 -4.23
N ARG A 118 9.71 11.65 -5.32
CA ARG A 118 8.81 12.72 -5.78
C ARG A 118 7.63 12.90 -4.83
N LEU A 119 7.07 11.80 -4.33
CA LEU A 119 5.97 11.84 -3.36
C LEU A 119 6.42 12.44 -2.02
N LEU A 120 7.63 12.14 -1.58
CA LEU A 120 8.24 12.75 -0.38
C LEU A 120 8.48 14.25 -0.58
N ALA A 121 9.02 14.65 -1.73
CA ALA A 121 9.27 16.06 -2.05
C ALA A 121 7.98 16.88 -2.18
N ALA A 122 6.86 16.25 -2.56
CA ALA A 122 5.56 16.91 -2.69
C ALA A 122 4.98 17.37 -1.35
N GLY A 123 5.50 16.89 -0.21
CA GLY A 123 5.35 17.49 1.12
C GLY A 123 3.95 17.46 1.74
N ASN A 124 2.93 18.03 1.10
CA ASN A 124 1.56 18.11 1.62
C ASN A 124 0.53 17.49 0.66
N ALA A 125 0.99 16.77 -0.37
CA ALA A 125 0.12 16.05 -1.28
C ALA A 125 -0.63 14.93 -0.52
N SER A 126 -1.85 14.65 -1.00
CA SER A 126 -2.62 13.50 -0.51
C SER A 126 -1.82 12.20 -0.69
N PRO A 127 -1.89 11.26 0.28
CA PRO A 127 -1.17 10.00 0.17
C PRO A 127 -1.62 9.24 -1.08
N LEU A 128 -0.67 8.63 -1.78
CA LEU A 128 -0.99 7.75 -2.89
C LEU A 128 -1.31 6.36 -2.33
N ILE A 129 -2.61 6.05 -2.25
CA ILE A 129 -3.11 4.74 -1.83
C ILE A 129 -3.59 4.01 -3.06
N LEU A 130 -2.88 2.96 -3.46
CA LEU A 130 -3.23 2.13 -4.60
C LEU A 130 -3.87 0.83 -4.10
N PRO A 131 -5.09 0.48 -4.55
CA PRO A 131 -5.68 -0.80 -4.24
C PRO A 131 -4.80 -1.92 -4.81
N THR A 132 -4.63 -2.98 -4.04
CA THR A 132 -3.89 -4.15 -4.49
C THR A 132 -4.74 -4.97 -5.44
N HIS A 133 -4.45 -4.82 -6.73
CA HIS A 133 -4.50 -5.97 -7.62
C HIS A 133 -3.12 -6.61 -7.48
N CYS A 134 -3.02 -7.87 -7.08
CA CYS A 134 -1.73 -8.56 -7.03
C CYS A 134 -1.10 -8.48 -8.43
N ALA A 135 -0.14 -7.58 -8.62
CA ALA A 135 0.75 -7.60 -9.76
C ALA A 135 1.78 -8.69 -9.49
N CYS A 136 1.32 -9.95 -9.53
CA CYS A 136 2.25 -11.07 -9.54
C CYS A 136 2.85 -11.15 -10.93
N ARG A 137 4.18 -11.13 -10.98
CA ARG A 137 4.92 -11.71 -12.08
C ARG A 137 5.23 -13.15 -11.74
#